data_AF-A0A6N9PZK9-F1
#
_entry.id   AF-A0A6N9PZK9-F1
#
_cell.length_a   1.000
_cell.length_b   1.000
_cell.length_c   1.000
_cell.angle_alpha   90.00
_cell.angle_beta   90.00
_cell.angle_gamma   90.00
#
_symmetry.space_group_name_H-M   'P 1'
#
loop_
_entity.id
_entity.type
_entity.pdbx_description
1 polymer ?
#
loop_
_entity_poly.entity_id
_entity_poly.type
_entity_poly.pdbx_seq_one_letter_code
_entity_poly.pdbx_strand_id
1 'polypeptide(L)'
;LIFMGIDYLTGLIVAGVFHNSEKTPNGTLESRAGWKGLCRKGVTLLVVLVACRLDLVTGANFIRDAVVIGFIANETISIVENAGLMGIPIPAVIMQAIDVLKHKAEGGEEND
;
A
#
# COMPACT_ATOMS: atom_id res chain seq x y z
N LEU A 1 -6.77 4.95 -8.37
CA LEU A 1 -8.02 5.15 -7.58
C LEU A 1 -8.69 3.82 -7.21
N ILE A 2 -9.02 2.95 -8.17
CA ILE A 2 -9.66 1.65 -7.88
C ILE A 2 -8.84 0.83 -6.87
N PHE A 3 -7.55 0.61 -7.14
CA PHE A 3 -6.66 -0.11 -6.24
C PHE A 3 -6.59 0.51 -4.84
N MET A 4 -6.43 1.85 -4.75
CA MET A 4 -6.43 2.57 -3.47
C MET A 4 -7.74 2.39 -2.69
N GLY A 5 -8.88 2.37 -3.39
CA GLY A 5 -10.20 2.19 -2.79
C GLY A 5 -10.41 0.78 -2.30
N ILE A 6 -10.01 -0.23 -3.08
CA ILE A 6 -10.03 -1.64 -2.67
C ILE A 6 -9.14 -1.82 -1.44
N ASP A 7 -7.88 -1.37 -1.50
CA ASP A 7 -6.95 -1.48 -0.39
C ASP A 7 -7.49 -0.84 0.90
N TYR A 8 -8.02 0.39 0.79
CA TYR A 8 -8.59 1.08 1.94
C TYR A 8 -9.79 0.34 2.52
N LEU A 9 -10.69 -0.15 1.66
CA LEU A 9 -11.85 -0.92 2.08
C LEU A 9 -11.45 -2.24 2.74
N THR A 10 -10.54 -3.01 2.14
CA THR A 10 -10.05 -4.26 2.70
C THR A 10 -9.31 -4.03 4.02
N GLY A 11 -8.54 -2.95 4.13
CA GLY A 11 -7.87 -2.56 5.36
C GLY A 11 -8.83 -2.19 6.48
N LEU A 12 -9.93 -1.49 6.18
CA LEU A 12 -10.99 -1.20 7.16
C LEU A 12 -11.72 -2.47 7.60
N ILE A 13 -11.99 -3.40 6.68
CA ILE A 13 -12.62 -4.70 7.00
C ILE A 13 -11.71 -5.52 7.91
N VAL A 14 -10.41 -5.60 7.60
CA VAL A 14 -9.42 -6.29 8.44
C VAL A 14 -9.37 -5.69 9.85
N ALA A 15 -9.28 -4.35 9.95
CA ALA A 15 -9.23 -3.67 11.24
C ALA A 15 -10.53 -3.77 12.06
N GLY A 16 -11.68 -3.86 11.40
CA GLY A 16 -12.98 -3.85 12.07
C GLY A 16 -13.57 -5.21 12.39
N VAL A 17 -13.38 -6.17 11.49
CA VAL A 17 -14.00 -7.49 11.58
C VAL A 17 -13.01 -8.51 12.14
N PHE A 18 -11.79 -8.50 11.63
CA PHE A 18 -10.80 -9.51 11.98
C PHE A 18 -9.96 -9.16 13.20
N HIS A 19 -10.05 -7.92 13.71
CA HIS A 19 -9.29 -7.38 14.85
C HIS A 19 -7.76 -7.63 14.79
N ASN A 20 -7.25 -8.01 13.62
CA ASN A 20 -5.86 -8.41 13.36
C ASN A 20 -5.16 -7.37 12.50
N SER A 21 -5.37 -6.10 12.79
CA SER A 21 -4.64 -5.02 12.14
C SER A 21 -3.28 -4.84 12.83
N GLU A 22 -2.19 -5.14 12.14
CA GLU A 22 -0.82 -4.77 12.55
C GLU A 22 -0.62 -3.25 12.75
N LYS A 23 -1.62 -2.42 12.40
CA LYS A 23 -1.52 -0.96 12.42
C LYS A 23 -2.10 -0.29 13.67
N THR A 24 -2.59 -1.06 14.66
CA THR A 24 -3.06 -0.53 15.95
C THR A 24 -2.64 -1.44 17.12
N PRO A 25 -2.13 -0.89 18.24
CA PRO A 25 -1.69 -1.69 19.39
C PRO A 25 -2.81 -2.50 20.07
N ASN A 26 -4.09 -2.22 19.78
CA ASN A 26 -5.26 -2.86 20.39
C ASN A 26 -6.19 -3.58 19.40
N GLY A 27 -5.82 -3.73 18.12
CA GLY A 27 -6.60 -4.49 17.13
C GLY A 27 -7.99 -3.93 16.79
N THR A 28 -8.43 -2.81 17.36
CA THR A 28 -9.74 -2.20 17.09
C THR A 28 -9.67 -1.10 16.02
N LEU A 29 -10.80 -0.86 15.35
CA LEU A 29 -11.03 0.28 14.46
C LEU A 29 -10.89 1.61 15.22
N GLU A 30 -9.67 2.15 15.30
CA GLU A 30 -9.50 3.56 15.61
C GLU A 30 -9.61 4.40 14.34
N SER A 31 -10.56 5.34 14.32
CA SER A 31 -10.72 6.33 13.24
C SER A 31 -9.41 7.06 12.88
N ARG A 32 -8.52 7.24 13.87
CA ARG A 32 -7.16 7.79 13.68
C ARG A 32 -6.28 6.93 12.77
N ALA A 33 -6.33 5.61 12.87
CA ALA A 33 -5.54 4.72 12.03
C ALA A 33 -6.04 4.73 10.57
N GLY A 34 -7.35 4.69 10.37
CA GLY A 34 -7.97 4.84 9.05
C GLY A 34 -7.66 6.20 8.41
N TRP A 35 -7.75 7.28 9.18
CA TRP A 35 -7.40 8.64 8.71
C TRP A 35 -5.93 8.76 8.32
N LYS A 36 -5.01 8.19 9.12
CA LYS A 36 -3.57 8.16 8.79
C LYS A 36 -3.30 7.42 7.48
N GLY A 37 -3.99 6.31 7.25
CA GLY A 37 -3.92 5.56 5.99
C GLY A 37 -4.42 6.38 4.80
N LEU A 38 -5.55 7.08 4.95
CA LEU A 38 -6.12 7.93 3.92
C LEU A 38 -5.20 9.13 3.59
N CYS A 39 -4.63 9.79 4.60
CA CYS A 39 -3.68 10.87 4.39
C CYS A 39 -2.46 10.41 3.57
N ARG A 40 -1.93 9.21 3.85
CA ARG A 40 -0.80 8.66 3.08
C ARG A 40 -1.18 8.46 1.60
N LYS A 41 -2.38 7.94 1.30
CA LYS A 41 -2.90 7.82 -0.07
C LYS A 41 -3.12 9.19 -0.74
N GLY A 42 -3.52 10.20 0.03
CA GLY A 42 -3.60 11.58 -0.42
C GLY A 42 -2.25 12.11 -0.92
N VAL A 43 -1.17 11.85 -0.16
CA VAL A 43 0.20 12.21 -0.58
C VAL A 43 0.59 11.46 -1.85
N THR A 44 0.26 10.18 -1.98
CA THR A 44 0.49 9.42 -3.23
C THR A 44 -0.14 10.12 -4.44
N LEU A 45 -1.37 10.61 -4.32
CA LEU A 45 -2.02 11.34 -5.41
C LEU A 45 -1.31 12.67 -5.72
N LEU A 46 -0.79 13.37 -4.72
CA LEU A 46 0.03 14.57 -4.94
C LEU A 46 1.32 14.24 -5.70
N VAL A 47 1.98 13.12 -5.40
CA VAL A 47 3.17 12.67 -6.14
C VAL A 47 2.82 12.36 -7.61
N VAL A 48 1.69 11.69 -7.86
CA VAL A 48 1.21 11.46 -9.24
C VAL A 48 0.94 12.78 -9.97
N LEU A 49 0.36 13.78 -9.30
CA LEU A 49 0.15 15.11 -9.88
C LEU A 49 1.47 15.80 -10.24
N VAL A 50 2.49 15.69 -9.39
CA VAL A 50 3.84 16.20 -9.70
C VAL A 50 4.42 15.48 -10.90
N ALA A 51 4.29 14.15 -10.99
CA ALA A 51 4.76 13.37 -12.14
C ALA A 51 4.06 13.79 -13.45
N CYS A 52 2.75 14.04 -13.43
CA CYS A 52 2.04 14.62 -14.58
C CYS A 52 2.63 15.96 -15.02
N ARG A 53 3.01 16.82 -14.06
CA ARG A 53 3.65 18.12 -14.39
C ARG A 53 5.04 17.92 -14.96
N LEU A 54 5.81 16.96 -14.47
CA LEU A 54 7.13 16.63 -14.99
C LEU A 54 7.06 16.15 -16.44
N ASP A 55 6.11 15.27 -16.77
CA ASP A 55 5.87 14.86 -18.16
C ASP A 55 5.62 16.06 -19.08
N LEU A 56 4.75 17.00 -18.66
CA LEU A 56 4.45 18.21 -19.45
C LEU A 56 5.68 19.11 -19.64
N VAL A 57 6.51 19.29 -18.62
CA VAL A 57 7.70 20.15 -18.68
C VAL A 57 8.82 19.51 -19.50
N THR A 58 8.98 18.19 -19.39
CA THR A 58 10.03 17.44 -20.09
C THR A 58 9.63 17.05 -21.52
N GLY A 59 8.35 17.18 -21.87
CA GLY A 59 7.80 16.65 -23.13
C GLY A 59 7.75 15.12 -23.15
N ALA A 60 7.95 14.47 -22.00
CA ALA A 60 7.83 13.03 -21.84
C ALA A 60 6.37 12.62 -21.58
N ASN A 61 6.08 11.34 -21.77
CA ASN A 61 4.79 10.75 -21.40
C ASN A 61 4.94 9.51 -20.50
N PHE A 62 6.18 9.16 -20.12
CA PHE A 62 6.47 7.91 -19.42
C PHE A 62 6.70 8.11 -17.92
N ILE A 63 6.92 9.34 -17.44
CA ILE A 63 7.23 9.60 -16.03
C ILE A 63 5.99 9.37 -15.18
N ARG A 64 4.84 9.94 -15.58
CA ARG A 64 3.56 9.68 -14.92
C ARG A 64 3.23 8.21 -14.95
N ASP A 65 3.40 7.56 -16.09
CA ASP A 65 3.02 6.16 -16.27
C ASP A 65 3.87 5.25 -15.35
N ALA A 66 5.17 5.48 -15.27
CA ALA A 66 6.05 4.77 -14.35
C ALA A 66 5.65 4.99 -12.87
N VAL A 67 5.35 6.23 -12.49
CA VAL A 67 4.93 6.57 -11.12
C VAL A 67 3.58 5.92 -10.78
N VAL A 68 2.62 5.95 -11.70
CA VAL A 68 1.31 5.31 -11.52
C VAL A 68 1.47 3.79 -11.39
N ILE A 69 2.26 3.15 -12.26
CA ILE A 69 2.54 1.71 -12.19
C ILE A 69 3.18 1.35 -10.85
N GLY A 70 4.17 2.12 -10.40
CA GLY A 70 4.81 1.91 -9.10
C GLY A 70 3.82 1.98 -7.93
N PHE A 71 2.91 2.96 -7.93
CA PHE A 71 1.88 3.03 -6.90
C PHE A 71 0.81 1.94 -7.02
N ILE A 72 0.47 1.49 -8.24
CA ILE A 72 -0.41 0.32 -8.42
C ILE A 72 0.24 -0.93 -7.81
N ALA A 73 1.55 -1.14 -8.00
CA ALA A 73 2.26 -2.25 -7.39
C ALA A 73 2.21 -2.19 -5.86
N ASN A 74 2.44 -1.01 -5.27
CA ASN A 74 2.34 -0.82 -3.81
C ASN A 74 0.95 -1.12 -3.25
N GLU A 75 -0.10 -0.67 -3.95
CA GLU A 75 -1.49 -0.94 -3.58
C GLU A 75 -1.84 -2.42 -3.75
N THR A 76 -1.32 -3.08 -4.79
CA THR A 76 -1.50 -4.51 -5.03
C THR A 76 -0.89 -5.34 -3.91
N ILE A 77 0.33 -5.01 -3.46
CA ILE A 77 0.97 -5.65 -2.31
C ILE A 77 0.08 -5.52 -1.08
N SER A 78 -0.37 -4.30 -0.77
CA SER A 78 -1.21 -4.03 0.40
C SER A 78 -2.55 -4.79 0.36
N ILE A 79 -3.16 -4.95 -0.82
CA ILE A 79 -4.38 -5.76 -1.02
C ILE A 79 -4.11 -7.24 -0.73
N VAL A 80 -3.00 -7.80 -1.23
CA VAL A 80 -2.65 -9.22 -1.02
C VAL A 80 -2.41 -9.50 0.47
N GLU A 81 -1.78 -8.57 1.18
CA GLU A 81 -1.58 -8.66 2.63
C GLU A 81 -2.93 -8.67 3.36
N ASN A 82 -3.80 -7.71 3.08
CA ASN A 82 -5.13 -7.65 3.66
C ASN A 82 -5.93 -8.93 3.36
N ALA A 83 -5.81 -9.48 2.15
CA ALA A 83 -6.44 -10.74 1.77
C ALA A 83 -5.94 -11.93 2.61
N GLY A 84 -4.62 -12.02 2.85
CA GLY A 84 -4.03 -13.01 3.74
C GLY A 84 -4.54 -12.87 5.18
N LEU A 85 -4.63 -11.65 5.70
CA LEU A 85 -5.18 -11.36 7.04
C LEU A 85 -6.67 -11.71 7.16
N MET A 86 -7.43 -11.66 6.07
CA MET A 86 -8.83 -12.12 6.00
C MET A 86 -8.96 -13.65 5.90
N GLY A 87 -7.86 -14.40 5.91
CA GLY A 87 -7.85 -15.87 5.84
C GLY A 87 -7.98 -16.44 4.43
N ILE A 88 -7.80 -15.63 3.39
CA ILE A 88 -7.71 -16.14 2.02
C ILE A 88 -6.41 -16.94 1.90
N PRO A 89 -6.45 -18.20 1.40
CA PRO A 89 -5.27 -19.04 1.30
C PRO A 89 -4.33 -18.52 0.20
N ILE A 90 -3.42 -17.62 0.57
CA ILE A 90 -2.35 -17.13 -0.28
C ILE A 90 -1.15 -18.09 -0.15
N PRO A 91 -0.56 -18.56 -1.26
CA PRO A 91 0.65 -19.37 -1.21
C PRO A 91 1.77 -18.71 -0.39
N ALA A 92 2.39 -19.45 0.53
CA ALA A 92 3.42 -18.94 1.43
C ALA A 92 4.60 -18.26 0.69
N VAL A 93 4.94 -18.75 -0.50
CA VAL A 93 5.98 -18.16 -1.36
C VAL A 93 5.66 -16.71 -1.74
N ILE A 94 4.39 -16.38 -1.97
CA ILE A 94 3.96 -15.02 -2.34
C ILE A 94 4.07 -14.09 -1.13
N MET A 95 3.61 -14.54 0.05
CA MET A 95 3.72 -13.74 1.28
C MET A 95 5.19 -13.48 1.64
N GLN A 96 6.05 -14.51 1.56
CA GLN A 96 7.48 -14.36 1.81
C GLN A 96 8.16 -13.40 0.82
N ALA A 97 7.79 -13.47 -0.46
CA ALA A 97 8.33 -12.54 -1.46
C ALA A 97 7.92 -11.09 -1.14
N ILE A 98 6.67 -10.87 -0.72
CA ILE A 98 6.18 -9.56 -0.29
C ILE A 98 6.97 -9.04 0.92
N ASP A 99 7.18 -9.88 1.93
CA ASP A 99 7.92 -9.51 3.14
C ASP A 99 9.36 -9.07 2.82
N VAL A 100 10.06 -9.82 1.97
CA VAL A 100 11.42 -9.47 1.51
C VAL A 100 11.43 -8.13 0.76
N LEU A 101 10.43 -7.90 -0.11
CA LEU A 101 10.32 -6.64 -0.85
C LEU A 101 10.10 -5.45 0.08
N LYS A 102 9.28 -5.59 1.13
CA LYS A 102 9.08 -4.54 2.14
C LYS A 102 10.36 -4.28 2.94
N HIS A 103 11.04 -5.34 3.39
CA HIS A 103 12.24 -5.18 4.19
C HIS A 103 13.37 -4.47 3.41
N LYS A 104 13.52 -4.77 2.13
CA LYS A 104 14.44 -4.04 1.24
C LYS A 104 14.01 -2.60 1.00
N ALA A 105 12.71 -2.31 0.90
CA ALA A 105 12.20 -0.96 0.68
C ALA A 105 12.33 -0.05 1.92
N GLU A 106 12.27 -0.61 3.13
CA GLU A 106 12.40 0.13 4.40
C GLU A 106 13.85 0.34 4.85
N GLY A 107 14.84 -0.18 4.10
CA GLY A 107 16.26 0.01 4.40
C GLY A 107 16.77 -0.89 5.52
N GLY A 108 16.46 -2.19 5.46
CA GLY A 108 17.07 -3.18 6.35
C GLY A 108 18.59 -3.17 6.23
N GLU A 109 19.27 -2.64 7.25
CA GLU A 109 20.65 -2.98 7.56
C GLU A 109 20.74 -4.51 7.71
N GLU A 110 21.55 -5.14 6.86
CA GLU A 110 22.04 -6.49 7.09
C GLU A 110 22.85 -6.46 8.39
N ASN A 111 22.26 -6.94 9.49
CA ASN A 111 23.07 -7.43 10.59
C ASN A 111 23.45 -8.87 10.25
N ASP A 112 24.65 -9.01 9.69
CA ASP A 112 25.43 -10.27 9.64
C ASP A 112 25.46 -10.98 11.01
#